data_AF-A0A9P8UP83-F1
#
_entry.id   AF-A0A9P8UP83-F1
#
_cell.length_a   1.000
_cell.length_b   1.000
_cell.length_c   1.000
_cell.angle_alpha   90.00
_cell.angle_beta   90.00
_cell.angle_gamma   90.00
#
_symmetry.space_group_name_H-M   'P 1'
#
loop_
_entity.id
_entity.type
_entity.pdbx_description
1 polymer ?
#
loop_
_entity_poly.entity_id
_entity_poly.type
_entity_poly.pdbx_seq_one_letter_code
_entity_poly.pdbx_strand_id
1 'polypeptide(L)'
;MNSWPQNRDLGDRGRFQASTRSTNRHTKSSLIEKSASTNWYNTTQYFKMTIVHVVLFKFLPTVTQEHKDTFVRELKKLKTLSCVKDGRLIVGGPSVTDPIERSKGFEYCLVSYHQNRAALDAYQASKEHHWVTSTYMFPFKEDLCRFDFDVAPEDEYICDFGSLISKTTGIVNSASDGVS
;
A
#
# COMPACT_ATOMS: atom_id res chain seq x y z
N MET A 1 -3.72 -22.65 6.91
CA MET A 1 -2.28 -22.43 6.68
C MET A 1 -1.97 -22.90 5.26
N ASN A 2 -1.86 -22.00 4.28
CA ASN A 2 -1.37 -22.32 2.94
C ASN A 2 -0.52 -21.14 2.47
N SER A 3 0.78 -21.40 2.36
CA SER A 3 1.86 -20.50 1.94
C SER A 3 1.94 -20.37 0.42
N TRP A 4 2.34 -19.20 -0.06
CA TRP A 4 2.59 -18.89 -1.47
C TRP A 4 3.81 -19.65 -2.02
N PRO A 5 3.86 -20.05 -3.30
CA PRO A 5 5.00 -20.77 -3.87
C PRO A 5 6.12 -19.81 -4.34
N GLN A 6 7.35 -20.07 -3.87
CA GLN A 6 8.58 -19.42 -4.34
C GLN A 6 9.14 -20.12 -5.58
N ASN A 7 9.75 -19.32 -6.45
CA ASN A 7 10.23 -19.69 -7.78
C ASN A 7 11.55 -20.47 -7.72
N ARG A 8 11.75 -21.26 -8.77
CA ARG A 8 12.80 -22.26 -9.02
C ARG A 8 14.22 -21.69 -8.99
N ASP A 9 15.15 -22.44 -8.41
CA ASP A 9 16.60 -22.25 -8.57
C ASP A 9 17.20 -23.44 -9.32
N LEU A 10 17.96 -23.14 -10.36
CA LEU A 10 18.65 -24.06 -11.26
C LEU A 10 20.10 -24.16 -10.79
N GLY A 11 20.57 -25.38 -10.53
CA GLY A 11 21.98 -25.60 -10.21
C GLY A 11 22.88 -25.47 -11.44
N ASP A 12 24.13 -25.05 -11.21
CA ASP A 12 25.29 -25.66 -11.89
C ASP A 12 26.59 -25.51 -11.08
N ARG A 13 27.47 -26.50 -11.23
CA ARG A 13 28.76 -26.69 -10.57
C ARG A 13 29.88 -26.04 -11.38
N GLY A 14 30.94 -25.55 -10.72
CA GLY A 14 32.18 -25.25 -11.42
C GLY A 14 33.29 -24.68 -10.55
N ARG A 15 34.24 -25.54 -10.14
CA ARG A 15 35.48 -25.24 -9.41
C ARG A 15 36.63 -25.11 -10.40
N PHE A 16 37.49 -24.08 -10.30
CA PHE A 16 38.91 -24.15 -10.70
C PHE A 16 39.78 -23.14 -9.91
N GLN A 17 40.98 -23.57 -9.50
CA GLN A 17 42.02 -22.82 -8.78
C GLN A 17 43.16 -22.38 -9.72
N ALA A 18 43.85 -21.28 -9.38
CA ALA A 18 45.33 -21.05 -9.41
C ALA A 18 45.62 -19.51 -9.35
N SER A 19 46.34 -18.95 -8.37
CA SER A 19 47.82 -18.70 -8.32
C SER A 19 48.31 -17.82 -9.50
N THR A 20 49.03 -16.68 -9.41
CA THR A 20 49.96 -16.10 -8.42
C THR A 20 50.40 -14.67 -8.85
N ARG A 21 50.90 -13.87 -7.87
CA ARG A 21 51.96 -12.82 -7.92
C ARG A 21 51.73 -11.41 -8.54
N SER A 22 51.76 -10.43 -7.62
CA SER A 22 52.72 -9.30 -7.54
C SER A 22 52.76 -8.21 -8.62
N THR A 23 52.45 -6.97 -8.25
CA THR A 23 53.46 -5.97 -7.88
C THR A 23 52.81 -4.70 -7.31
N ASN A 24 53.30 -4.25 -6.15
CA ASN A 24 53.10 -2.91 -5.64
C ASN A 24 53.89 -1.91 -6.50
N ARG A 25 53.27 -0.77 -6.83
CA ARG A 25 54.02 0.46 -7.13
C ARG A 25 53.26 1.67 -6.63
N HIS A 26 53.88 2.38 -5.70
CA HIS A 26 53.48 3.69 -5.22
C HIS A 26 53.59 4.74 -6.32
N THR A 27 52.58 5.58 -6.44
CA THR A 27 52.73 6.98 -6.85
C THR A 27 51.80 7.84 -6.01
N LYS A 28 52.42 8.75 -5.23
CA LYS A 28 51.76 9.88 -4.58
C LYS A 28 51.23 10.82 -5.66
N SER A 29 49.98 11.26 -5.56
CA SER A 29 49.58 12.56 -6.11
C SER A 29 48.35 13.12 -5.40
N SER A 30 48.44 14.42 -5.13
CA SER A 30 47.40 15.40 -4.83
C SER A 30 46.47 15.17 -3.63
N LEU A 31 46.86 15.80 -2.52
CA LEU A 31 45.96 16.67 -1.76
C LEU A 31 45.21 17.60 -2.73
N ILE A 32 43.91 17.37 -2.94
CA ILE A 32 42.79 18.31 -3.13
C ILE A 32 41.55 17.42 -3.27
N GLU A 33 40.87 17.20 -2.15
CA GLU A 33 39.41 17.06 -2.07
C GLU A 33 39.06 17.16 -0.58
N LYS A 34 39.23 18.39 -0.06
CA LYS A 34 38.53 18.76 1.15
C LYS A 34 37.04 18.84 0.80
N SER A 35 36.25 18.19 1.65
CA SER A 35 34.83 18.41 1.89
C SER A 35 33.85 18.09 0.77
N ALA A 36 33.61 16.81 0.53
CA ALA A 36 32.28 16.32 0.17
C ALA A 36 31.89 15.01 0.90
N SER A 37 32.63 14.64 1.95
CA SER A 37 32.44 13.37 2.67
C SER A 37 31.82 13.51 4.05
N THR A 38 31.21 14.66 4.36
CA THR A 38 30.51 14.85 5.63
C THR A 38 29.02 14.62 5.42
N ASN A 39 28.62 13.38 5.69
CA ASN A 39 27.26 12.98 5.99
C ASN A 39 26.22 13.23 4.88
N TRP A 40 26.23 12.33 3.90
CA TRP A 40 24.96 11.70 3.52
C TRP A 40 24.52 10.78 4.67
N TYR A 41 24.29 11.36 5.85
CA TYR A 41 23.38 10.77 6.81
C TYR A 41 22.14 10.50 5.99
N ASN A 42 21.90 9.22 5.74
CA ASN A 42 20.73 8.69 5.07
C ASN A 42 19.51 9.35 5.70
N THR A 43 19.13 10.46 5.09
CA THR A 43 17.93 11.24 5.35
C THR A 43 16.78 10.57 4.59
N THR A 44 16.88 9.27 4.36
CA THR A 44 15.78 8.36 4.63
C THR A 44 15.53 8.36 6.13
N GLN A 45 15.05 9.50 6.64
CA GLN A 45 13.94 9.43 7.57
C GLN A 45 13.02 8.35 6.99
N TYR A 46 12.74 7.32 7.78
CA TYR A 46 11.74 6.31 7.48
C TYR A 46 10.42 7.05 7.30
N PHE A 47 10.23 7.65 6.11
CA PHE A 47 8.97 8.19 5.69
C PHE A 47 8.07 6.98 5.65
N LYS A 48 7.10 6.99 6.57
CA LYS A 48 5.99 6.04 6.58
C LYS A 48 5.21 6.29 5.29
N MET A 49 5.68 5.74 4.18
CA MET A 49 5.06 5.99 2.89
C MET A 49 3.70 5.32 2.89
N THR A 50 2.68 6.10 2.59
CA THR A 50 1.32 5.62 2.47
C THR A 50 1.28 4.61 1.35
N ILE A 51 0.70 3.44 1.59
CA ILE A 51 0.40 2.48 0.54
C ILE A 51 -1.06 2.63 0.13
N VAL A 52 -1.28 2.79 -1.17
CA VAL A 52 -2.61 2.66 -1.76
C VAL A 52 -2.78 1.22 -2.22
N HIS A 53 -3.74 0.53 -1.61
CA HIS A 53 -4.15 -0.82 -1.96
C HIS A 53 -5.38 -0.75 -2.87
N VAL A 54 -5.23 -1.15 -4.13
CA VAL A 54 -6.30 -1.18 -5.13
C VAL A 54 -6.65 -2.62 -5.48
N VAL A 55 -7.95 -2.94 -5.48
CA VAL A 55 -8.46 -4.25 -5.88
C VAL A 55 -9.62 -4.07 -6.85
N LEU A 56 -9.46 -4.55 -8.08
CA LEU A 56 -10.54 -4.69 -9.04
C LEU A 56 -11.07 -6.12 -8.99
N PHE A 57 -12.39 -6.26 -9.03
CA PHE A 57 -13.02 -7.56 -8.87
C PHE A 57 -14.19 -7.77 -9.84
N LYS A 58 -14.27 -9.00 -10.36
CA LYS A 58 -15.33 -9.48 -11.25
C LYS A 58 -15.93 -10.76 -10.67
N PHE A 59 -17.25 -10.80 -10.49
CA PHE A 59 -17.95 -11.98 -10.03
C PHE A 59 -18.23 -12.94 -11.18
N LEU A 60 -18.39 -14.23 -10.87
CA LEU A 60 -18.97 -15.18 -11.82
C LEU A 60 -20.38 -14.69 -12.25
N PRO A 61 -20.79 -14.90 -13.51
CA PRO A 61 -22.08 -14.42 -14.01
C PRO A 61 -23.29 -14.99 -13.24
N THR A 62 -23.12 -16.13 -12.56
CA THR A 62 -24.18 -16.81 -11.79
C THR A 62 -24.40 -16.24 -10.39
N VAL A 63 -23.58 -15.28 -9.95
CA VAL A 63 -23.65 -14.71 -8.60
C VAL A 63 -24.82 -13.74 -8.50
N THR A 64 -25.68 -13.95 -7.50
CA THR A 64 -26.88 -13.13 -7.29
C THR A 64 -26.52 -11.72 -6.84
N GLN A 65 -27.40 -10.75 -7.14
CA GLN A 65 -27.22 -9.37 -6.69
C GLN A 65 -27.18 -9.27 -5.15
N GLU A 66 -28.02 -10.03 -4.45
CA GLU A 66 -28.04 -10.08 -2.98
C GLU A 66 -26.68 -10.47 -2.38
N HIS A 67 -25.98 -11.43 -3.00
CA HIS A 67 -24.63 -11.82 -2.60
C HIS A 67 -23.63 -10.68 -2.81
N LYS A 68 -23.69 -10.01 -3.97
CA LYS A 68 -22.84 -8.85 -4.28
C LYS A 68 -23.08 -7.69 -3.30
N ASP A 69 -24.34 -7.39 -2.98
CA ASP A 69 -24.71 -6.34 -2.03
C ASP A 69 -24.22 -6.66 -0.61
N THR A 70 -24.33 -7.92 -0.20
CA THR A 70 -23.79 -8.39 1.08
C THR A 70 -22.28 -8.30 1.12
N PHE A 71 -21.59 -8.73 0.06
CA PHE A 71 -20.14 -8.58 -0.07
C PHE A 71 -19.71 -7.11 0.11
N VAL A 72 -20.33 -6.18 -0.63
CA VAL A 72 -20.00 -4.74 -0.56
C VAL A 72 -20.25 -4.20 0.85
N ARG A 73 -21.37 -4.58 1.48
CA ARG A 73 -21.70 -4.16 2.84
C ARG A 73 -20.67 -4.63 3.86
N GLU A 74 -20.29 -5.91 3.83
CA GLU A 74 -19.31 -6.46 4.76
C GLU A 74 -17.90 -5.92 4.50
N LEU A 75 -17.50 -5.77 3.24
CA LEU A 75 -16.20 -5.21 2.87
C LEU A 75 -16.04 -3.76 3.33
N LYS A 76 -17.11 -2.96 3.25
CA LYS A 76 -17.11 -1.57 3.76
C LYS A 76 -16.88 -1.49 5.26
N LYS A 77 -17.20 -2.52 6.06
CA LYS A 77 -16.94 -2.51 7.52
C LYS A 77 -15.45 -2.52 7.84
N LEU A 78 -14.62 -3.08 6.96
CA LEU A 78 -13.17 -3.16 7.17
C LEU A 78 -12.50 -1.78 7.32
N LYS A 79 -13.19 -0.70 6.94
CA LYS A 79 -12.73 0.67 7.17
C LYS A 79 -12.50 1.01 8.65
N THR A 80 -13.11 0.27 9.58
CA THR A 80 -12.96 0.54 11.03
C THR A 80 -11.70 -0.10 11.62
N LEU A 81 -10.95 -0.89 10.85
CA LEU A 81 -9.70 -1.47 11.30
C LEU A 81 -8.65 -0.37 11.46
N SER A 82 -7.92 -0.39 12.58
CA SER A 82 -6.90 0.62 12.90
C SER A 82 -5.73 0.65 11.91
N CYS A 83 -5.52 -0.42 11.15
CA CYS A 83 -4.52 -0.51 10.09
C CYS A 83 -4.97 0.13 8.76
N VAL A 84 -6.24 0.51 8.63
CA VAL A 84 -6.73 1.34 7.52
C VAL A 84 -6.52 2.80 7.92
N LYS A 85 -5.60 3.48 7.22
CA LYS A 85 -5.22 4.87 7.48
C LYS A 85 -6.47 5.74 7.47
N ASP A 86 -6.77 6.38 8.61
CA ASP A 86 -7.93 7.28 8.83
C ASP A 86 -9.28 6.72 8.36
N GLY A 87 -9.45 5.39 8.40
CA GLY A 87 -10.66 4.72 7.92
C GLY A 87 -10.94 4.87 6.42
N ARG A 88 -9.89 5.16 5.63
CA ARG A 88 -9.98 5.35 4.19
C ARG A 88 -10.01 4.03 3.44
N LEU A 89 -11.21 3.49 3.34
CA LEU A 89 -11.54 2.36 2.47
C LEU A 89 -12.84 2.68 1.74
N ILE A 90 -12.77 2.65 0.41
CA ILE A 90 -13.88 2.89 -0.50
C ILE A 90 -14.09 1.62 -1.32
N VAL A 91 -15.35 1.22 -1.47
CA VAL A 91 -15.77 0.14 -2.37
C VAL A 91 -16.68 0.78 -3.42
N GLY A 92 -16.13 0.99 -4.62
CA GLY A 92 -16.86 1.44 -5.80
C GLY A 92 -17.67 0.30 -6.41
N GLY A 93 -18.87 0.62 -6.89
CA GLY A 93 -19.77 -0.29 -7.60
C GLY A 93 -19.45 -0.41 -9.10
N PRO A 94 -20.44 -0.81 -9.93
CA PRO A 94 -20.29 -1.00 -11.37
C PRO A 94 -19.55 0.15 -12.05
N SER A 95 -18.64 -0.19 -12.96
CA SER A 95 -17.89 0.81 -13.70
C SER A 95 -18.82 1.74 -14.49
N VAL A 96 -18.56 3.04 -14.38
CA VAL A 96 -19.22 4.09 -15.18
C VAL A 96 -18.41 4.47 -16.43
N THR A 97 -17.39 3.70 -16.77
CA THR A 97 -16.51 3.97 -17.91
C THR A 97 -17.26 3.83 -19.24
N ASP A 98 -16.98 4.75 -20.17
CA ASP A 98 -17.48 4.71 -21.54
C ASP A 98 -16.29 4.86 -22.52
N PRO A 99 -16.08 3.93 -23.47
CA PRO A 99 -16.79 2.66 -23.66
C PRO A 99 -16.47 1.63 -22.58
N ILE A 100 -17.47 0.84 -22.17
CA ILE A 100 -17.43 -0.03 -20.97
C ILE A 100 -16.37 -1.12 -21.03
N GLU A 101 -15.96 -1.52 -22.23
CA GLU A 101 -14.93 -2.53 -22.48
C GLU A 101 -13.57 -2.12 -21.91
N ARG A 102 -13.32 -0.82 -21.71
CA ARG A 102 -12.09 -0.31 -21.07
C ARG A 102 -11.95 -0.76 -19.62
N SER A 103 -13.06 -1.07 -18.94
CA SER A 103 -13.04 -1.65 -17.60
C SER A 103 -12.78 -3.14 -17.58
N LYS A 104 -12.61 -3.78 -18.75
CA LYS A 104 -12.28 -5.21 -18.90
C LYS A 104 -13.26 -6.14 -18.17
N GLY A 105 -14.50 -5.69 -18.00
CA GLY A 105 -15.54 -6.43 -17.29
C GLY A 105 -15.39 -6.45 -15.76
N PHE A 106 -14.45 -5.71 -15.15
CA PHE A 106 -14.41 -5.54 -13.70
C PHE A 106 -15.62 -4.73 -13.23
N GLU A 107 -16.31 -5.25 -12.21
CA GLU A 107 -17.56 -4.69 -11.70
C GLU A 107 -17.35 -3.84 -10.46
N TYR A 108 -16.31 -4.13 -9.67
CA TYR A 108 -16.05 -3.43 -8.41
C TYR A 108 -14.59 -2.98 -8.35
N CYS A 109 -14.37 -1.85 -7.67
CA CYS A 109 -13.04 -1.34 -7.36
C CYS A 109 -12.98 -0.94 -5.89
N LEU A 110 -12.15 -1.62 -5.11
CA LEU A 110 -11.79 -1.21 -3.76
C LEU A 110 -10.51 -0.39 -3.81
N VAL A 111 -10.51 0.74 -3.10
CA VAL A 111 -9.32 1.54 -2.83
C VAL A 111 -9.23 1.75 -1.33
N SER A 112 -8.09 1.39 -0.74
CA SER A 112 -7.81 1.60 0.67
C SER A 112 -6.40 2.12 0.91
N TYR A 113 -6.22 2.86 2.00
CA TYR A 113 -4.95 3.49 2.33
C TYR A 113 -4.39 2.89 3.62
N HIS A 114 -3.09 2.67 3.64
CA HIS A 114 -2.37 2.11 4.79
C HIS A 114 -1.13 2.96 5.06
N GLN A 115 -0.79 3.17 6.32
CA GLN A 115 0.32 4.06 6.69
C GLN A 115 1.69 3.57 6.18
N ASN A 116 1.83 2.26 5.95
CA ASN A 116 3.04 1.59 5.45
C ASN A 116 2.73 0.11 5.17
N ARG A 117 3.75 -0.64 4.72
CA ARG A 117 3.68 -2.08 4.46
C ARG A 117 3.19 -2.89 5.66
N ALA A 118 3.67 -2.61 6.87
CA ALA A 118 3.25 -3.35 8.06
C ALA A 118 1.76 -3.18 8.36
N ALA A 119 1.19 -1.99 8.13
CA ALA A 119 -0.24 -1.75 8.25
C ALA A 119 -1.04 -2.51 7.18
N LEU A 120 -0.56 -2.55 5.93
CA LEU A 120 -1.18 -3.36 4.89
C LEU A 120 -1.12 -4.85 5.25
N ASP A 121 0.03 -5.37 5.72
CA ASP A 121 0.18 -6.77 6.12
C ASP A 121 -0.78 -7.13 7.28
N ALA A 122 -0.91 -6.24 8.26
CA ALA A 122 -1.87 -6.39 9.35
C ALA A 122 -3.33 -6.40 8.85
N TYR A 123 -3.66 -5.56 7.87
CA TYR A 123 -4.97 -5.58 7.22
C TYR A 123 -5.23 -6.93 6.54
N GLN A 124 -4.26 -7.44 5.77
CA GLN A 124 -4.42 -8.71 5.03
C GLN A 124 -4.55 -9.92 5.96
N ALA A 125 -3.83 -9.89 7.08
CA ALA A 125 -3.81 -10.92 8.10
C ALA A 125 -4.99 -10.83 9.10
N SER A 126 -5.77 -9.74 9.07
CA SER A 126 -6.91 -9.57 9.98
C SER A 126 -7.98 -10.66 9.74
N LYS A 127 -8.62 -11.09 10.84
CA LYS A 127 -9.66 -12.13 10.77
C LYS A 127 -10.87 -11.64 10.00
N GLU A 128 -11.17 -10.36 10.13
CA GLU A 128 -12.25 -9.64 9.47
C GLU A 128 -12.04 -9.63 7.95
N HIS A 129 -10.85 -9.23 7.49
CA HIS A 129 -10.51 -9.26 6.06
C HIS A 129 -10.54 -10.70 5.51
N HIS A 130 -9.96 -11.65 6.24
CA HIS A 130 -9.96 -13.05 5.85
C HIS A 130 -11.39 -13.61 5.73
N TRP A 131 -12.26 -13.29 6.70
CA TRP A 131 -13.65 -13.74 6.70
C TRP A 131 -14.42 -13.20 5.50
N VAL A 132 -14.34 -11.89 5.21
CA VAL A 132 -15.05 -11.30 4.06
C VAL A 132 -14.57 -11.91 2.75
N THR A 133 -13.25 -12.02 2.56
CA THR A 133 -12.67 -12.49 1.29
C THR A 133 -12.90 -13.98 1.07
N SER A 134 -12.76 -14.82 2.09
CA SER A 134 -13.01 -16.26 1.98
C SER A 134 -14.49 -16.62 1.84
N THR A 135 -15.39 -15.85 2.48
CA THR A 135 -16.83 -16.14 2.48
C THR A 135 -17.50 -15.63 1.21
N TYR A 136 -17.21 -14.39 0.80
CA TYR A 136 -18.01 -13.71 -0.22
C TYR A 136 -17.27 -13.46 -1.53
N MET A 137 -15.93 -13.52 -1.55
CA MET A 137 -15.14 -13.14 -2.73
C MET A 137 -14.53 -14.34 -3.44
N PHE A 138 -13.61 -15.07 -2.80
CA PHE A 138 -12.81 -16.10 -3.47
C PHE A 138 -13.61 -17.25 -4.09
N PRO A 139 -14.69 -17.77 -3.48
CA PRO A 139 -15.50 -18.82 -4.10
C PRO A 139 -16.31 -18.35 -5.31
N PHE A 140 -16.54 -17.04 -5.43
CA PHE A 140 -17.49 -16.45 -6.37
C PHE A 140 -16.82 -15.57 -7.43
N LYS A 141 -15.49 -15.53 -7.44
CA LYS A 141 -14.72 -14.70 -8.37
C LYS A 141 -14.61 -15.32 -9.75
N GLU A 142 -14.81 -14.49 -10.76
CA GLU A 142 -14.33 -14.77 -12.11
C GLU A 142 -12.89 -14.28 -12.26
N ASP A 143 -12.65 -13.01 -11.91
CA ASP A 143 -11.34 -12.37 -12.01
C ASP A 143 -11.08 -11.40 -10.85
N LEU A 144 -9.81 -11.19 -10.54
CA LEU A 144 -9.31 -10.36 -9.45
C LEU A 144 -7.97 -9.75 -9.86
N CYS A 145 -7.91 -8.42 -9.92
CA CYS A 145 -6.66 -7.69 -10.10
C CYS A 145 -6.35 -6.90 -8.84
N ARG A 146 -5.13 -7.09 -8.32
CA ARG A 146 -4.61 -6.32 -7.18
C ARG A 146 -3.43 -5.48 -7.66
N PHE A 147 -3.44 -4.21 -7.29
CA PHE A 147 -2.35 -3.29 -7.58
C PHE A 147 -2.11 -2.40 -6.36
N ASP A 148 -0.93 -2.55 -5.77
CA ASP A 148 -0.51 -1.79 -4.60
C ASP A 148 0.70 -0.96 -4.96
N PHE A 149 0.75 0.27 -4.49
CA PHE A 149 1.89 1.15 -4.70
C PHE A 149 2.13 2.03 -3.48
N ASP A 150 3.40 2.37 -3.27
CA ASP A 150 3.80 3.42 -2.33
C ASP A 150 3.52 4.79 -2.96
N VAL A 151 2.96 5.69 -2.17
CA VAL A 151 2.78 7.09 -2.55
C VAL A 151 4.15 7.76 -2.56
N ALA A 152 4.42 8.55 -3.61
CA ALA A 152 5.67 9.29 -3.70
C ALA A 152 5.74 10.34 -2.58
N PRO A 153 6.92 10.63 -1.98
CA PRO A 153 7.04 11.58 -0.88
C PRO A 153 6.41 12.95 -1.17
N GLU A 154 6.52 13.43 -2.40
CA GLU A 154 5.92 14.68 -2.89
C GLU A 154 4.39 14.68 -2.89
N ASP A 155 3.74 13.51 -2.93
CA ASP A 155 2.28 13.32 -3.00
C ASP A 155 1.66 12.91 -1.65
N GLU A 156 2.46 12.64 -0.61
CA GLU A 156 1.97 12.20 0.70
C GLU A 156 0.93 13.16 1.30
N TYR A 157 1.07 14.47 1.08
CA TYR A 157 0.13 15.47 1.56
C TYR A 157 -1.29 15.29 0.99
N ILE A 158 -1.42 14.71 -0.21
CA ILE A 158 -2.72 14.36 -0.81
C ILE A 158 -3.37 13.25 0.01
N CYS A 159 -2.56 12.37 0.60
CA CYS A 159 -3.00 11.25 1.41
C CYS A 159 -3.26 11.59 2.89
N ASP A 160 -2.98 12.82 3.30
CA ASP A 160 -3.21 13.34 4.66
C ASP A 160 -4.48 14.21 4.68
N PHE A 161 -5.62 13.54 4.82
CA PHE A 161 -6.92 14.13 4.53
C PHE A 161 -7.61 14.88 5.70
N GLY A 162 -6.88 15.14 6.79
CA GLY A 162 -7.37 16.10 7.78
C GLY A 162 -7.06 15.76 9.23
N SER A 163 -5.89 16.21 9.68
CA SER A 163 -5.76 16.87 10.99
C SER A 163 -6.43 18.27 11.01
N LEU A 164 -7.06 18.70 9.90
CA LEU A 164 -7.73 20.00 9.72
C LEU A 164 -8.98 20.20 10.60
N ILE A 165 -9.56 19.15 11.20
CA ILE A 165 -10.64 19.31 12.20
C ILE A 165 -10.08 19.80 13.55
N SER A 166 -8.80 19.57 13.86
CA SER A 166 -8.18 20.05 15.12
C SER A 166 -7.89 21.55 15.12
N LYS A 167 -7.67 22.18 13.95
CA LYS A 167 -7.37 23.62 13.87
C LYS A 167 -8.61 24.52 13.95
N THR A 168 -9.81 23.99 13.73
CA THR A 168 -11.04 24.81 13.70
C THR A 168 -11.75 24.86 15.06
N THR A 169 -11.54 23.88 15.93
CA THR A 169 -12.08 23.87 17.31
C THR A 169 -11.29 24.73 18.30
N GLY A 170 -10.08 25.22 17.93
CA GLY A 170 -9.28 26.10 18.77
C GLY A 170 -9.64 27.59 18.72
N ILE A 171 -10.49 28.02 17.77
CA ILE A 171 -10.81 29.45 17.58
C ILE A 171 -12.13 29.86 18.26
N VAL A 172 -13.00 28.90 18.61
CA VAL A 172 -14.36 29.22 19.10
C VAL A 172 -14.46 29.37 20.63
N ASN A 173 -13.39 29.08 21.39
CA ASN A 173 -13.41 29.12 22.86
C ASN A 173 -12.83 30.40 23.49
N SER A 174 -12.49 31.43 22.72
CA SER A 174 -11.89 32.68 23.25
C SER A 174 -12.79 33.92 23.21
N ALA A 175 -14.10 33.75 22.96
CA ALA A 175 -15.04 34.88 22.84
C ALA A 175 -16.29 34.71 23.72
N SER A 176 -16.12 34.44 25.02
CA SER A 176 -17.17 34.72 26.00
C SER A 176 -16.59 34.83 27.42
N ASP A 177 -15.92 35.94 27.72
CA ASP A 177 -15.71 36.38 29.09
C ASP A 177 -15.78 37.91 29.14
N GLY A 178 -16.78 38.43 29.86
CA GLY A 178 -16.74 39.79 30.39
C GLY A 178 -17.83 40.74 29.90
N VAL A 179 -19.05 40.62 30.45
CA VAL A 179 -19.78 41.77 31.00
C VAL A 179 -20.56 41.29 32.22
N SER A 180 -20.14 41.74 33.39
CA SER A 180 -20.95 41.87 34.60
C SER A 180 -21.43 43.31 34.72
#